data_AF-A0A6A0H1T6-F1
#
_entry.id   AF-A0A6A0H1T6-F1
#
_cell.length_a   1.000
_cell.length_b   1.000
_cell.length_c   1.000
_cell.angle_alpha   90.00
_cell.angle_beta   90.00
_cell.angle_gamma   90.00
#
_symmetry.space_group_name_H-M   'P 1'
#
loop_
_entity.id
_entity.type
_entity.pdbx_description
1 polymer ?
#
loop_
_entity_poly.entity_id
_entity_poly.type
_entity_poly.pdbx_seq_one_letter_code
_entity_poly.pdbx_strand_id
1 'polypeptide(L)'
;MGIGQAGDVVSLSPFKARKNLLLPKLGVYASPENLEKYAHLKETGREDQPSSIYAKQTVEFLGGAYVTVVMSIHVPWVLTAEHVRISMRRMGIIAPAHAIQLPPKPLEGPNLDYQQKFFYVTVTVNNKERVNVRCSIHHVTADYSRKLPFTSLNHINEPPIAVFPEDQEYLTALYNQRPPLTAYSEPQLTPEMVAQGLTSTSHLDKAELLSFATPSTAAMPVV
;
A
#
# COMPACT_ATOMS: atom_id res chain seq x y z
N MET A 1 9.44 -11.16 3.66
CA MET A 1 9.65 -11.60 5.06
C MET A 1 11.09 -11.30 5.43
N GLY A 2 11.35 -10.26 6.23
CA GLY A 2 12.70 -9.86 6.61
C GLY A 2 13.38 -10.82 7.59
N ILE A 3 13.70 -12.02 7.12
CA ILE A 3 14.30 -13.11 7.92
C ILE A 3 15.81 -13.23 7.63
N GLY A 4 16.24 -12.95 6.40
CA GLY A 4 17.63 -13.00 5.94
C GLY A 4 17.71 -12.94 4.42
N GLN A 5 18.91 -12.84 3.86
CA GLN A 5 19.13 -12.96 2.42
C GLN A 5 19.47 -14.40 2.03
N ALA A 6 19.44 -14.71 0.74
CA ALA A 6 19.77 -16.04 0.25
C ALA A 6 21.23 -16.38 0.57
N GLY A 7 21.47 -17.54 1.18
CA GLY A 7 22.79 -17.98 1.63
C GLY A 7 23.17 -17.52 3.04
N ASP A 8 22.38 -16.67 3.70
CA ASP A 8 22.63 -16.30 5.10
C ASP A 8 22.29 -17.44 6.06
N VAL A 9 23.11 -17.57 7.10
CA VAL A 9 22.87 -18.50 8.20
C VAL A 9 22.20 -17.71 9.33
N VAL A 10 20.95 -18.06 9.64
CA VAL A 10 20.13 -17.32 10.61
C VAL A 10 19.68 -18.25 11.73
N SER A 11 19.84 -17.80 12.98
CA SER A 11 19.30 -18.48 14.16
C SER A 11 17.85 -18.05 14.40
N LEU A 12 16.92 -18.99 14.42
CA LEU A 12 15.48 -18.74 14.57
C LEU A 12 14.86 -19.72 15.57
N SER A 13 13.69 -19.36 16.11
CA SER A 13 12.92 -20.30 16.91
C SER A 13 12.51 -21.52 16.07
N PRO A 14 12.55 -22.75 16.62
CA PRO A 14 12.28 -23.96 15.84
C PRO A 14 10.91 -23.97 15.15
N PHE A 15 9.89 -23.38 15.78
CA PHE A 15 8.55 -23.25 15.19
C PHE A 15 8.56 -22.35 13.95
N LYS A 16 9.21 -21.17 14.03
CA LYS A 16 9.29 -20.22 12.91
C LYS A 16 10.11 -20.79 11.76
N ALA A 17 11.22 -21.47 12.05
CA ALA A 17 12.05 -22.12 11.05
C ALA A 17 11.29 -23.22 10.29
N ARG A 18 10.59 -24.12 11.00
CA ARG A 18 9.80 -25.17 10.37
C ARG A 18 8.67 -24.59 9.51
N LYS A 19 7.81 -23.75 10.10
CA LYS A 19 6.61 -23.21 9.44
C LYS A 19 6.94 -22.33 8.23
N ASN A 20 7.91 -21.42 8.35
CA ASN A 20 8.11 -20.37 7.35
C ASN A 20 9.24 -20.67 6.36
N LEU A 21 10.21 -21.53 6.70
CA LEU A 21 11.37 -21.79 5.85
C LEU A 21 11.41 -23.25 5.36
N LEU A 22 11.36 -24.22 6.27
CA LEU A 22 11.60 -25.62 5.91
C LEU A 22 10.40 -26.26 5.20
N LEU A 23 9.18 -26.08 5.72
CA LEU A 23 7.96 -26.64 5.11
C LEU A 23 7.72 -26.08 3.70
N PRO A 24 7.82 -24.75 3.49
CA PRO A 24 7.71 -24.16 2.15
C PRO A 24 8.95 -24.39 1.27
N LYS A 25 10.00 -25.07 1.78
CA LYS A 25 11.28 -25.31 1.11
C LYS A 25 12.04 -24.04 0.70
N LEU A 26 11.87 -22.96 1.45
CA LEU A 26 12.59 -21.68 1.27
C LEU A 26 13.96 -21.66 1.96
N GLY A 27 14.21 -22.58 2.88
CA GLY A 27 15.50 -22.70 3.58
C GLY A 27 15.85 -24.15 3.91
N VAL A 28 17.11 -24.36 4.28
CA VAL A 28 17.67 -25.68 4.59
C VAL A 28 18.39 -25.62 5.94
N TYR A 29 18.50 -26.75 6.64
CA TYR A 29 19.31 -26.84 7.86
C TYR A 29 20.78 -26.54 7.57
N ALA A 30 21.45 -25.90 8.54
CA ALA A 30 22.87 -25.62 8.49
C ALA A 30 23.71 -26.86 8.84
N SER A 31 23.67 -27.89 7.98
CA SER A 31 24.64 -29.00 8.01
C SER A 31 25.93 -28.60 7.28
N PRO A 32 27.09 -29.19 7.63
CA PRO A 32 28.37 -28.85 6.99
C PRO A 32 28.32 -29.02 5.46
N GLU A 33 27.69 -30.11 4.98
CA GLU A 33 27.48 -30.37 3.55
C GLU A 33 26.68 -29.25 2.85
N ASN A 34 25.60 -28.76 3.48
CA ASN A 34 24.77 -27.70 2.91
C ASN A 34 25.50 -26.35 2.90
N LEU A 35 26.34 -26.08 3.89
CA LEU A 35 27.13 -24.85 3.93
C LEU A 35 28.12 -24.78 2.76
N GLU A 36 28.79 -25.89 2.44
CA GLU A 36 29.67 -25.99 1.27
C GLU A 36 28.87 -25.86 -0.03
N LYS A 37 27.74 -26.57 -0.13
CA LYS A 37 26.88 -26.53 -1.32
C LYS A 37 26.38 -25.13 -1.65
N TYR A 38 26.00 -24.34 -0.66
CA TYR A 38 25.39 -23.02 -0.86
C TYR A 38 26.37 -21.83 -0.70
N ALA A 39 27.68 -22.08 -0.53
CA ALA A 39 28.67 -21.01 -0.39
C ALA A 39 28.68 -20.04 -1.58
N HIS A 40 28.51 -20.56 -2.80
CA HIS A 40 28.49 -19.78 -4.04
C HIS A 40 27.34 -18.76 -4.11
N LEU A 41 26.21 -19.02 -3.43
CA LEU A 41 25.05 -18.11 -3.46
C LEU A 41 25.33 -16.76 -2.79
N LYS A 42 26.28 -16.70 -1.85
CA LYS A 42 26.67 -15.44 -1.20
C LYS A 42 27.42 -14.50 -2.14
N GLU A 43 28.15 -15.04 -3.11
CA GLU A 43 29.00 -14.27 -4.02
C GLU A 43 28.19 -13.74 -5.21
N THR A 44 27.39 -14.60 -5.85
CA THR A 44 26.60 -14.23 -7.03
C THR A 44 25.45 -13.27 -6.70
N GLY A 45 24.96 -13.25 -5.46
CA GLY A 45 23.74 -12.53 -5.10
C GLY A 45 23.88 -11.03 -4.81
N ARG A 46 25.10 -10.47 -4.71
CA ARG A 46 25.30 -9.13 -4.09
C ARG A 46 24.78 -7.94 -4.89
N GLU A 47 24.73 -7.99 -6.22
CA GLU A 47 24.40 -6.81 -7.03
C GLU A 47 22.88 -6.48 -6.99
N ASP A 48 22.03 -7.49 -7.14
CA ASP A 48 20.57 -7.36 -7.12
C ASP A 48 19.94 -7.44 -5.71
N GLN A 49 20.78 -7.52 -4.68
CA GLN A 49 20.29 -7.59 -3.31
C GLN A 49 19.71 -6.25 -2.85
N PRO A 50 18.57 -6.26 -2.12
CA PRO A 50 18.07 -5.06 -1.47
C PRO A 50 19.07 -4.55 -0.43
N SER A 51 19.07 -3.23 -0.20
CA SER A 51 20.00 -2.56 0.72
C SER A 51 19.97 -3.12 2.14
N SER A 52 18.81 -3.63 2.55
CA SER A 52 18.59 -4.25 3.85
C SER A 52 17.58 -5.39 3.72
N ILE A 53 17.62 -6.31 4.68
CA ILE A 53 16.66 -7.41 4.85
C ILE A 53 15.20 -6.89 4.86
N TYR A 54 14.98 -5.71 5.41
CA TYR A 54 13.67 -5.08 5.52
C TYR A 54 13.35 -4.11 4.38
N ALA A 55 14.31 -3.77 3.51
CA ALA A 55 14.14 -2.68 2.54
C ALA A 55 12.94 -2.90 1.63
N LYS A 56 12.73 -4.11 1.10
CA LYS A 56 11.54 -4.44 0.29
C LYS A 56 10.23 -4.21 1.05
N GLN A 57 10.16 -4.64 2.31
CA GLN A 57 8.97 -4.45 3.15
C GLN A 57 8.73 -2.98 3.47
N THR A 58 9.80 -2.23 3.73
CA THR A 58 9.74 -0.78 3.94
C THR A 58 9.25 -0.06 2.68
N VAL A 59 9.72 -0.46 1.50
CA VAL A 59 9.28 0.09 0.21
C VAL A 59 7.79 -0.17 -0.02
N GLU A 60 7.34 -1.41 0.18
CA GLU A 60 5.93 -1.78 0.07
C GLU A 60 5.04 -1.03 1.07
N PHE A 61 5.53 -0.82 2.29
CA PHE A 61 4.83 -0.07 3.33
C PHE A 61 4.73 1.42 2.97
N LEU A 62 5.84 2.04 2.55
CA LEU A 62 5.89 3.45 2.17
C LEU A 62 5.07 3.75 0.91
N GLY A 63 5.03 2.83 -0.07
CA GLY A 63 4.18 2.99 -1.26
C GLY A 63 2.69 2.96 -0.94
N GLY A 64 2.28 2.21 0.08
CA GLY A 64 0.90 2.22 0.57
C GLY A 64 0.55 3.40 1.47
N ALA A 65 1.54 3.94 2.17
CA ALA A 65 1.35 5.01 3.14
C ALA A 65 0.85 6.31 2.49
N TYR A 66 0.06 7.07 3.25
CA TYR A 66 -0.33 8.43 2.90
C TYR A 66 0.05 9.35 4.05
N VAL A 67 0.61 10.51 3.74
CA VAL A 67 1.08 11.47 4.76
C VAL A 67 0.28 12.75 4.66
N THR A 68 -0.40 13.13 5.74
CA THR A 68 -1.07 14.44 5.80
C THR A 68 -0.10 15.49 6.31
N VAL A 69 0.24 16.42 5.43
CA VAL A 69 1.10 17.56 5.71
C VAL A 69 0.25 18.71 6.25
N VAL A 70 0.45 19.00 7.53
CA VAL A 70 -0.35 19.99 8.24
C VAL A 70 0.31 21.36 8.16
N MET A 71 -0.38 22.32 7.54
CA MET A 71 0.11 23.67 7.28
C MET A 71 -0.77 24.74 7.93
N SER A 72 -0.23 25.94 8.13
CA SER A 72 -0.99 27.08 8.67
C SER A 72 -1.87 27.73 7.59
N ILE A 73 -3.04 28.24 7.98
CA ILE A 73 -3.89 29.11 7.13
C ILE A 73 -3.38 30.55 7.14
N HIS A 74 -2.82 31.02 8.25
CA HIS A 74 -2.56 32.45 8.46
C HIS A 74 -1.18 32.89 8.01
N VAL A 75 -0.21 32.00 8.11
CA VAL A 75 1.19 32.30 7.83
C VAL A 75 1.51 31.78 6.44
N PRO A 76 2.01 32.62 5.52
CA PRO A 76 2.45 32.13 4.21
C PRO A 76 3.59 31.14 4.40
N TRP A 77 3.55 30.05 3.65
CA TRP A 77 4.51 28.97 3.78
C TRP A 77 4.92 28.45 2.41
N VAL A 78 6.16 27.97 2.36
CA VAL A 78 6.70 27.22 1.23
C VAL A 78 6.94 25.81 1.72
N LEU A 79 6.51 24.81 0.94
CA LEU A 79 6.73 23.41 1.32
C LEU A 79 8.24 23.11 1.35
N THR A 80 8.71 22.55 2.46
CA THR A 80 10.12 22.16 2.66
C THR A 80 10.21 20.70 3.07
N ALA A 81 11.40 20.11 2.98
CA ALA A 81 11.62 18.72 3.41
C ALA A 81 11.38 18.54 4.93
N GLU A 82 11.64 19.58 5.73
CA GLU A 82 11.39 19.54 7.19
C GLU A 82 9.88 19.46 7.51
N HIS A 83 9.04 20.15 6.74
CA HIS A 83 7.58 20.06 6.88
C HIS A 83 7.08 18.63 6.64
N VAL A 84 7.58 17.97 5.59
CA VAL A 84 7.25 16.58 5.29
C VAL A 84 7.81 15.65 6.37
N ARG A 85 9.04 15.88 6.84
CA ARG A 85 9.67 15.10 7.91
C ARG A 85 8.87 15.12 9.21
N ILE A 86 8.42 16.29 9.65
CA ILE A 86 7.60 16.42 10.87
C ILE A 86 6.27 15.67 10.68
N SER A 87 5.68 15.76 9.50
CA SER A 87 4.42 15.08 9.17
C SER A 87 4.59 13.55 9.13
N MET A 88 5.68 13.05 8.55
CA MET A 88 6.06 11.63 8.58
C MET A 88 6.27 11.13 10.01
N ARG A 89 6.91 11.94 10.87
CA ARG A 89 7.11 11.61 12.28
C ARG A 89 5.79 11.49 13.03
N ARG A 90 4.79 12.32 12.73
CA ARG A 90 3.44 12.21 13.32
C ARG A 90 2.75 10.90 12.96
N MET A 91 3.05 10.33 11.80
CA MET A 91 2.57 9.01 11.37
C MET A 91 3.42 7.85 11.94
N GLY A 92 4.52 8.15 12.65
CA GLY A 92 5.43 7.15 13.21
C GLY A 92 6.57 6.74 12.28
N ILE A 93 6.73 7.41 11.13
CA ILE A 93 7.83 7.16 10.19
C ILE A 93 8.95 8.16 10.46
N ILE A 94 10.14 7.64 10.76
CA ILE A 94 11.33 8.46 11.00
C ILE A 94 12.16 8.48 9.73
N ALA A 95 12.08 9.58 8.97
CA ALA A 95 12.91 9.82 7.80
C ALA A 95 13.78 11.07 8.01
N PRO A 96 15.07 11.04 7.66
CA PRO A 96 15.91 12.23 7.69
C PRO A 96 15.61 13.14 6.48
N ALA A 97 15.79 14.45 6.63
CA ALA A 97 15.41 15.41 5.60
C ALA A 97 16.18 15.23 4.27
N HIS A 98 17.44 14.80 4.31
CA HIS A 98 18.23 14.53 3.11
C HIS A 98 17.70 13.37 2.25
N ALA A 99 16.90 12.47 2.84
CA ALA A 99 16.32 11.34 2.13
C ALA A 99 15.00 11.70 1.42
N ILE A 100 14.47 12.90 1.68
CA ILE A 100 13.16 13.35 1.20
C ILE A 100 13.38 14.32 0.04
N GLN A 101 12.93 13.95 -1.14
CA GLN A 101 12.95 14.77 -2.35
C GLN A 101 11.54 15.29 -2.63
N LEU A 102 11.42 16.62 -2.63
CA LEU A 102 10.17 17.31 -2.94
C LEU A 102 9.87 17.29 -4.44
N PRO A 103 8.59 17.49 -4.83
CA PRO A 103 8.26 17.72 -6.23
C PRO A 103 8.99 18.96 -6.77
N PRO A 104 9.30 18.99 -8.08
CA PRO A 104 10.06 20.08 -8.69
C PRO A 104 9.30 21.43 -8.67
N LYS A 105 7.97 21.38 -8.65
CA LYS A 105 7.13 22.58 -8.56
C LYS A 105 6.99 22.99 -7.10
N PRO A 106 7.40 24.22 -6.71
CA PRO A 106 7.21 24.70 -5.36
C PRO A 106 5.72 24.80 -5.03
N LEU A 107 5.36 24.35 -3.84
CA LEU A 107 4.01 24.50 -3.30
C LEU A 107 4.02 25.64 -2.29
N GLU A 108 3.30 26.69 -2.63
CA GLU A 108 3.20 27.91 -1.83
C GLU A 108 1.76 28.06 -1.33
N GLY A 109 1.62 28.40 -0.05
CA GLY A 109 0.35 28.70 0.60
C GLY A 109 0.34 30.10 1.19
N PRO A 110 -0.82 30.61 1.65
CA PRO A 110 -2.02 29.84 2.00
C PRO A 110 -3.08 29.90 0.89
N ASN A 111 -3.23 28.81 0.14
CA ASN A 111 -4.31 28.65 -0.83
C ASN A 111 -5.26 27.55 -0.36
N LEU A 112 -6.52 27.91 -0.09
CA LEU A 112 -7.56 26.98 0.35
C LEU A 112 -7.86 25.92 -0.73
N ASP A 113 -7.57 26.19 -2.00
CA ASP A 113 -7.77 25.24 -3.10
C ASP A 113 -6.89 24.00 -2.97
N TYR A 114 -5.79 24.06 -2.22
CA TYR A 114 -4.91 22.92 -1.99
C TYR A 114 -5.37 22.01 -0.85
N GLN A 115 -6.44 22.38 -0.15
CA GLN A 115 -7.01 21.56 0.91
C GLN A 115 -7.43 20.19 0.36
N GLN A 116 -7.01 19.11 1.04
CA GLN A 116 -7.32 17.72 0.69
C GLN A 116 -6.81 17.26 -0.69
N LYS A 117 -6.01 18.09 -1.39
CA LYS A 117 -5.34 17.70 -2.61
C LYS A 117 -4.03 16.97 -2.32
N PHE A 118 -3.64 16.13 -3.26
CA PHE A 118 -2.52 15.22 -3.14
C PHE A 118 -1.35 15.64 -4.04
N PHE A 119 -0.15 15.35 -3.57
CA PHE A 119 1.09 15.42 -4.32
C PHE A 119 1.94 14.22 -3.92
N TYR A 120 2.99 13.90 -4.68
CA TYR A 120 3.92 12.83 -4.32
C TYR A 120 5.25 13.39 -3.86
N VAL A 121 5.91 12.64 -2.99
CA VAL A 121 7.26 12.92 -2.48
C VAL A 121 8.10 11.67 -2.66
N THR A 122 9.31 11.82 -3.20
CA THR A 122 10.24 10.70 -3.37
C THR A 122 11.09 10.54 -2.12
N VAL A 123 10.98 9.40 -1.45
CA VAL A 123 11.76 9.03 -0.27
C VAL A 123 12.80 7.99 -0.67
N THR A 124 14.06 8.25 -0.33
CA THR A 124 15.17 7.32 -0.58
C THR A 124 15.46 6.49 0.68
N VAL A 125 15.37 5.17 0.56
CA VAL A 125 15.72 4.22 1.61
C VAL A 125 17.16 3.76 1.39
N ASN A 126 18.01 3.96 2.40
CA ASN A 126 19.42 3.51 2.42
C ASN A 126 20.23 3.86 1.14
N ASN A 127 19.94 5.00 0.51
CA ASN A 127 20.58 5.50 -0.72
C ASN A 127 20.44 4.60 -1.97
N LYS A 128 19.68 3.49 -1.93
CA LYS A 128 19.49 2.56 -3.06
C LYS A 128 18.05 2.55 -3.55
N GLU A 129 17.08 2.27 -2.68
CA GLU A 129 15.68 2.20 -3.08
C GLU A 129 15.02 3.58 -3.04
N ARG A 130 14.29 3.95 -4.09
CA ARG A 130 13.49 5.17 -4.13
C ARG A 130 12.01 4.80 -4.16
N VAL A 131 11.23 5.47 -3.33
CA VAL A 131 9.80 5.19 -3.15
C VAL A 131 9.02 6.48 -3.22
N ASN A 132 7.95 6.49 -4.00
CA ASN A 132 7.05 7.63 -4.05
C ASN A 132 5.94 7.45 -3.03
N VAL A 133 5.79 8.44 -2.17
CA VAL A 133 4.81 8.46 -1.09
C VAL A 133 3.76 9.51 -1.42
N ARG A 134 2.49 9.17 -1.22
CA ARG A 134 1.38 10.11 -1.39
C ARG A 134 1.33 11.04 -0.19
N CYS A 135 1.22 12.33 -0.44
CA CYS A 135 1.08 13.34 0.58
C CYS A 135 -0.14 14.20 0.30
N SER A 136 -0.92 14.54 1.33
CA SER A 136 -2.05 15.47 1.23
C SER A 136 -1.80 16.73 2.04
N ILE A 137 -2.30 17.87 1.57
CA ILE A 137 -2.20 19.14 2.30
C ILE A 137 -3.45 19.32 3.16
N HIS A 138 -3.24 19.60 4.45
CA HIS A 138 -4.31 19.94 5.37
C HIS A 138 -3.98 21.23 6.11
N HIS A 139 -4.79 22.25 5.89
CA HIS A 139 -4.66 23.52 6.57
C HIS A 139 -5.24 23.47 7.99
N VAL A 140 -4.53 24.06 8.94
CA VAL A 140 -4.89 24.17 10.35
C VAL A 140 -4.79 25.62 10.78
N THR A 141 -5.69 25.97 11.71
CA THR A 141 -5.72 27.25 12.42
C THR A 141 -5.96 26.97 13.89
N ALA A 142 -5.43 27.83 14.75
CA ALA A 142 -5.78 27.87 16.17
C ALA A 142 -7.13 28.59 16.39
N ASP A 143 -7.47 29.56 15.53
CA ASP A 143 -8.70 30.33 15.63
C ASP A 143 -9.90 29.50 15.23
N TYR A 144 -10.83 29.32 16.18
CA TYR A 144 -12.04 28.52 15.98
C TYR A 144 -12.93 29.08 14.86
N SER A 145 -13.10 30.40 14.77
CA SER A 145 -13.95 31.06 13.77
C SER A 145 -13.48 30.88 12.33
N ARG A 146 -12.17 30.65 12.13
CA ARG A 146 -11.56 30.47 10.81
C ARG A 146 -11.25 29.01 10.51
N LYS A 147 -11.65 28.10 11.40
CA LYS A 147 -11.46 26.67 11.22
C LYS A 147 -12.30 26.21 10.04
N LEU A 148 -11.65 25.55 9.08
CA LEU A 148 -12.36 24.95 7.96
C LEU A 148 -13.40 23.96 8.51
N PRO A 149 -14.61 23.91 7.92
CA PRO A 149 -15.61 22.94 8.33
C PRO A 149 -15.01 21.55 8.17
N PHE A 150 -15.34 20.66 9.10
CA PHE A 150 -14.94 19.28 8.99
C PHE A 150 -15.66 18.65 7.79
N THR A 151 -14.94 18.53 6.68
CA THR A 151 -15.33 17.65 5.59
C THR A 151 -15.02 16.20 6.01
N SER A 152 -15.81 15.26 5.51
CA SER A 152 -15.59 13.83 5.77
C SER A 152 -14.14 13.40 5.47
N LEU A 153 -13.69 12.36 6.17
CA LEU A 153 -12.39 11.71 5.94
C LEU A 153 -12.37 10.88 4.63
N ASN A 154 -13.37 11.04 3.77
CA ASN A 154 -13.56 10.26 2.55
C ASN A 154 -12.41 10.44 1.56
N HIS A 155 -11.76 11.60 1.54
CA HIS A 155 -10.60 11.89 0.69
C HIS A 155 -9.41 10.92 0.90
N ILE A 156 -9.39 10.16 1.99
CA ILE A 156 -8.40 9.09 2.24
C ILE A 156 -8.74 7.81 1.46
N ASN A 157 -10.04 7.55 1.29
CA ASN A 157 -10.61 6.34 0.68
C ASN A 157 -11.05 6.53 -0.78
N GLU A 158 -11.09 7.78 -1.24
CA GLU A 158 -11.40 8.13 -2.61
C GLU A 158 -10.11 8.26 -3.43
N PRO A 159 -10.19 8.11 -4.77
CA PRO A 159 -9.05 8.36 -5.63
C PRO A 159 -8.51 9.78 -5.40
N PRO A 160 -7.17 9.95 -5.32
CA PRO A 160 -6.57 11.22 -4.93
C PRO A 160 -6.80 12.27 -6.00
N ILE A 161 -7.21 13.47 -5.60
CA ILE A 161 -7.23 14.65 -6.48
C ILE A 161 -5.88 15.33 -6.38
N ALA A 162 -5.15 15.43 -7.49
CA ALA A 162 -3.83 16.03 -7.53
C ALA A 162 -3.88 17.55 -7.34
N VAL A 163 -2.83 18.10 -6.71
CA VAL A 163 -2.60 19.56 -6.67
C VAL A 163 -2.32 20.08 -8.08
N PHE A 164 -1.52 19.32 -8.82
CA PHE A 164 -1.16 19.58 -10.21
C PHE A 164 -1.88 18.59 -11.12
N PRO A 165 -2.65 19.04 -12.13
CA PRO A 165 -3.38 18.14 -13.01
C PRO A 165 -2.47 17.13 -13.74
N GLU A 166 -1.22 17.47 -14.00
CA GLU A 166 -0.28 16.61 -14.72
C GLU A 166 0.11 15.36 -13.90
N ASP A 167 0.08 15.46 -12.57
CA ASP A 167 0.46 14.37 -11.67
C ASP A 167 -0.72 13.43 -11.35
N GLN A 168 -1.92 13.73 -11.87
CA GLN A 168 -3.16 13.02 -11.54
C GLN A 168 -3.12 11.54 -11.93
N GLU A 169 -2.65 11.24 -13.15
CA GLU A 169 -2.57 9.87 -13.65
C GLU A 169 -1.61 9.03 -12.79
N TYR A 170 -0.47 9.62 -12.44
CA TYR A 170 0.54 8.97 -11.63
C TYR A 170 0.06 8.66 -10.21
N LEU A 171 -0.59 9.64 -9.55
CA LEU A 171 -1.16 9.47 -8.22
C LEU A 171 -2.30 8.43 -8.22
N THR A 172 -3.11 8.39 -9.28
CA THR A 172 -4.16 7.39 -9.45
C THR A 172 -3.57 5.99 -9.60
N ALA A 173 -2.51 5.83 -10.41
CA ALA A 173 -1.81 4.56 -10.55
C ALA A 173 -1.21 4.09 -9.20
N LEU A 174 -0.63 5.00 -8.43
CA LEU A 174 -0.07 4.72 -7.10
C LEU A 174 -1.18 4.31 -6.12
N TYR A 175 -2.32 4.98 -6.15
CA TYR A 175 -3.50 4.61 -5.35
C TYR A 175 -3.98 3.18 -5.67
N ASN A 176 -4.03 2.81 -6.95
CA ASN A 176 -4.52 1.50 -7.39
C ASN A 176 -3.59 0.34 -7.01
N GLN A 177 -2.28 0.57 -6.88
CA GLN A 177 -1.35 -0.47 -6.43
C GLN A 177 -1.68 -0.97 -5.02
N ARG A 178 -2.18 -0.08 -4.17
CA ARG A 178 -2.56 -0.40 -2.80
C ARG A 178 -3.69 0.52 -2.32
N PRO A 179 -4.94 0.20 -2.68
CA PRO A 179 -6.07 0.93 -2.15
C PRO A 179 -6.11 0.75 -0.63
N PRO A 180 -6.65 1.73 0.11
CA PRO A 180 -6.99 1.51 1.51
C PRO A 180 -7.89 0.29 1.59
N LEU A 181 -7.77 -0.46 2.68
CA LEU A 181 -8.70 -1.54 3.00
C LEU A 181 -10.07 -0.86 3.19
N THR A 182 -10.85 -0.76 2.13
CA THR A 182 -12.20 -0.21 2.17
C THR A 182 -12.93 -1.01 3.23
N ALA A 183 -13.43 -0.35 4.27
CA ALA A 183 -14.53 -0.91 5.03
C ALA A 183 -15.61 -1.22 3.99
N TYR A 184 -16.07 -2.47 3.90
CA TYR A 184 -17.10 -2.96 3.00
C TYR A 184 -18.23 -1.94 2.80
N SER A 185 -18.08 -1.04 1.83
CA SER A 185 -19.16 -0.21 1.33
C SER A 185 -19.53 -0.86 0.03
N GLU A 186 -20.43 -1.85 0.12
CA GLU A 186 -21.17 -2.27 -1.05
C GLU A 186 -21.69 -1.00 -1.73
N PRO A 187 -21.54 -0.86 -3.06
CA PRO A 187 -22.13 0.27 -3.76
C PRO A 187 -23.61 0.29 -3.39
N GLN A 188 -24.06 1.36 -2.72
CA GLN A 188 -25.46 1.51 -2.35
C GLN A 188 -26.26 1.30 -3.64
N LEU A 189 -27.15 0.31 -3.66
CA LEU A 189 -27.99 0.04 -4.81
C LEU A 189 -28.72 1.35 -5.13
N THR A 190 -28.41 1.97 -6.26
CA THR A 190 -29.07 3.23 -6.61
C THR A 190 -30.57 2.98 -6.71
N PRO A 191 -31.45 3.95 -6.41
CA PRO A 191 -32.88 3.75 -6.55
C PRO A 191 -33.28 3.26 -7.95
N GLU A 192 -32.49 3.61 -8.97
CA GLU A 192 -32.62 3.11 -10.34
C GLU A 192 -32.25 1.63 -10.48
N MET A 193 -31.18 1.16 -9.84
CA MET A 193 -30.80 -0.26 -9.81
C MET A 193 -31.80 -1.11 -8.99
N VAL A 194 -32.39 -0.55 -7.92
CA VAL A 194 -33.49 -1.18 -7.16
C VAL A 194 -34.75 -1.30 -8.03
N ALA A 195 -35.07 -0.27 -8.81
CA ALA A 195 -36.20 -0.27 -9.74
C ALA A 195 -36.00 -1.24 -10.91
N GLN A 196 -34.76 -1.39 -11.40
CA GLN A 196 -34.40 -2.33 -12.47
C GLN A 196 -34.29 -3.79 -11.96
N GLY A 197 -33.99 -3.99 -10.68
CA GLY A 197 -33.86 -5.31 -10.03
C GLY A 197 -35.16 -6.12 -9.90
N LEU A 198 -36.32 -5.54 -10.22
CA LEU A 198 -37.60 -6.27 -10.35
C LEU A 198 -37.83 -6.86 -11.75
N THR A 199 -36.91 -6.66 -12.69
CA THR A 199 -37.09 -7.09 -14.09
C THR A 199 -36.02 -8.03 -14.66
N SER A 200 -34.95 -8.35 -13.92
CA SER A 200 -33.93 -9.30 -14.37
C SER A 200 -33.87 -10.56 -13.51
N THR A 201 -34.98 -11.30 -13.48
CA THR A 201 -34.98 -12.76 -13.31
C THR A 201 -35.61 -13.37 -14.55
N SER A 202 -34.96 -13.21 -15.70
CA SER A 202 -35.48 -13.75 -16.98
C SER A 202 -34.38 -14.20 -17.93
N HIS A 203 -33.23 -14.64 -17.41
CA HIS A 203 -32.26 -15.37 -18.21
C HIS A 203 -31.57 -16.50 -17.43
N LEU A 204 -32.35 -17.40 -16.85
CA LEU A 204 -31.94 -18.78 -16.63
C LEU A 204 -33.17 -19.66 -16.88
N ASP A 205 -33.15 -20.35 -18.03
CA ASP A 205 -34.19 -21.25 -18.50
C ASP A 205 -34.48 -22.34 -17.45
N LYS A 206 -35.74 -22.40 -17.00
CA LYS A 206 -36.26 -23.47 -16.14
C LYS A 206 -36.25 -24.86 -16.80
N ALA A 207 -35.86 -24.96 -18.07
CA ALA A 207 -35.82 -26.21 -18.82
C ALA A 207 -34.56 -27.07 -18.55
N GLU A 208 -33.41 -26.46 -18.19
CA GLU A 208 -32.17 -27.24 -17.96
C GLU A 208 -32.14 -27.96 -16.60
N LEU A 209 -32.84 -27.43 -15.60
CA LEU A 209 -32.81 -27.96 -14.23
C LEU A 209 -33.63 -29.25 -14.01
N LEU A 210 -34.45 -29.67 -14.99
CA LEU A 210 -35.26 -30.89 -14.88
C LEU A 210 -34.61 -32.13 -15.54
N SER A 211 -33.43 -31.99 -16.15
CA SER A 211 -32.74 -33.10 -16.82
C SER A 211 -31.74 -33.88 -15.94
N PHE A 212 -31.41 -33.38 -14.74
CA PHE A 212 -30.40 -33.99 -13.86
C PHE A 212 -30.94 -34.90 -12.75
N ALA A 213 -32.25 -35.15 -12.70
CA ALA A 213 -32.87 -35.96 -11.66
C ALA A 213 -33.36 -37.33 -12.18
N THR A 214 -32.45 -38.23 -12.52
CA THR A 214 -32.71 -39.67 -12.48
C THR A 214 -31.61 -40.38 -11.69
N PRO A 215 -31.91 -41.05 -10.56
CA PRO A 215 -30.93 -41.82 -9.82
C PRO A 215 -30.67 -43.16 -10.53
N SER A 216 -29.46 -43.35 -11.06
CA SER A 216 -28.98 -44.65 -11.53
C SER A 216 -28.29 -45.40 -10.38
N THR A 217 -28.93 -46.48 -9.95
CA THR A 217 -28.40 -47.54 -9.09
C THR A 217 -27.15 -48.17 -9.71
N ALA A 218 -25.99 -48.18 -9.00
CA ALA A 218 -24.98 -49.24 -9.12
C ALA A 218 -23.93 -49.18 -7.99
N ALA A 219 -23.39 -50.36 -7.67
CA ALA A 219 -22.61 -50.74 -6.50
C ALA A 219 -21.15 -50.24 -6.44
N MET A 220 -20.63 -50.27 -5.19
CA MET A 220 -19.24 -50.40 -4.70
C MET A 220 -18.26 -51.15 -5.66
N PRO A 221 -16.92 -50.91 -5.64
CA PRO A 221 -16.08 -51.28 -4.48
C PRO A 221 -14.86 -50.41 -4.14
N VAL A 222 -14.38 -50.72 -2.93
CA VAL A 222 -13.20 -50.27 -2.19
C VAL A 222 -11.89 -50.79 -2.83
N VAL A 223 -10.86 -49.94 -2.84
CA VAL A 223 -9.44 -50.28 -2.61
C VAL A 223 -8.81 -49.19 -1.75
#